data_AF-A0A220UTN3-F1
#
_entry.id   AF-A0A220UTN3-F1
#
_cell.length_a   1.000
_cell.length_b   1.000
_cell.length_c   1.000
_cell.angle_alpha   90.00
_cell.angle_beta   90.00
_cell.angle_gamma   90.00
#
_symmetry.space_group_name_H-M   'P 1'
#
loop_
_entity.id
_entity.type
_entity.pdbx_description
1 polymer ?
#
loop_
_entity_poly.entity_id
_entity_poly.type
_entity_poly.pdbx_seq_one_letter_code
_entity_poly.pdbx_strand_id
1 'polypeptide(L)'
;MKNKAKALVLSAALLSSTANAIDLSGTIFDKAAKAYNLDPLLVYSVALAESASGRGNGSISPWPWTLRVPGLPFYAKSEDQAKAKLAEFQQQYGRAIDVGFMQVSIRWNGHRVSSPADLLDPETNVMVGAEVLSEAIQSSPNDLELGVGRYHAWEDEIRARNYGSRVLAIYRNLRDL
;
A
#
# COMPACT_ATOMS: atom_id res chain seq x y z
N MET A 1 0.82 -63.65 -35.36
CA MET A 1 -0.17 -62.57 -35.10
C MET A 1 0.50 -61.52 -34.23
N LYS A 2 0.41 -60.25 -34.66
CA LYS A 2 1.07 -59.07 -34.08
C LYS A 2 0.32 -58.61 -32.83
N ASN A 3 1.03 -58.06 -31.84
CA ASN A 3 0.70 -56.78 -31.19
C ASN A 3 1.74 -56.43 -30.12
N LYS A 4 2.67 -55.52 -30.45
CA LYS A 4 3.50 -54.82 -29.47
C LYS A 4 2.81 -53.49 -29.14
N ALA A 5 2.32 -53.33 -27.92
CA ALA A 5 1.80 -52.06 -27.44
C ALA A 5 2.96 -51.04 -27.35
N LYS A 6 2.86 -49.93 -28.08
CA LYS A 6 3.74 -48.78 -27.91
C LYS A 6 3.17 -47.92 -26.78
N ALA A 7 3.86 -47.87 -25.64
CA ALA A 7 3.55 -46.91 -24.60
C ALA A 7 3.92 -45.51 -25.08
N LEU A 8 2.94 -44.62 -25.16
CA LEU A 8 3.13 -43.20 -25.45
C LEU A 8 3.33 -42.47 -24.12
N VAL A 9 4.56 -42.07 -23.82
CA VAL A 9 4.86 -41.22 -22.66
C VAL A 9 4.51 -39.79 -23.06
N LEU A 10 3.44 -39.24 -22.50
CA LEU A 10 3.06 -37.86 -22.66
C LEU A 10 3.84 -37.03 -21.63
N SER A 11 4.99 -36.49 -22.02
CA SER A 11 5.71 -35.51 -21.19
C SER A 11 4.93 -34.20 -21.17
N ALA A 12 4.23 -33.92 -20.08
CA ALA A 12 3.68 -32.60 -19.82
C ALA A 12 4.84 -31.64 -19.52
N ALA A 13 5.19 -30.78 -20.48
CA ALA A 13 6.11 -29.68 -20.23
C ALA A 13 5.38 -28.64 -19.35
N LEU A 14 5.71 -28.61 -18.06
CA LEU A 14 5.33 -27.53 -17.16
C LEU A 14 6.08 -26.27 -17.60
N LEU A 15 5.42 -25.42 -18.39
CA LEU A 15 5.87 -24.06 -18.61
C LEU A 15 5.79 -23.32 -17.26
N SER A 16 6.90 -23.31 -16.53
CA SER A 16 7.06 -22.43 -15.38
C SER A 16 7.21 -21.02 -15.95
N SER A 17 6.14 -20.23 -15.95
CA SER A 17 6.28 -18.78 -16.09
C SER A 17 7.14 -18.33 -14.92
N THR A 18 8.35 -17.86 -15.19
CA THR A 18 9.12 -17.10 -14.19
C THR A 18 8.33 -15.82 -13.97
N ALA A 19 7.49 -15.89 -12.96
CA ALA A 19 6.92 -14.76 -12.29
C ALA A 19 8.08 -13.79 -11.96
N ASN A 20 8.06 -12.59 -12.56
CA ASN A 20 9.06 -11.57 -12.26
C ASN A 20 8.48 -10.66 -11.18
N ALA A 21 8.96 -10.87 -9.94
CA ALA A 21 8.61 -10.03 -8.81
C ALA A 21 8.86 -8.55 -9.14
N ILE A 22 7.99 -7.67 -8.63
CA ILE A 22 8.10 -6.23 -8.87
C ILE A 22 9.42 -5.70 -8.31
N ASP A 23 10.27 -5.15 -9.17
CA ASP A 23 11.49 -4.46 -8.75
C ASP A 23 11.17 -3.03 -8.29
N LEU A 24 11.33 -2.78 -6.99
CA LEU A 24 11.14 -1.48 -6.34
C LEU A 24 12.46 -0.75 -6.06
N SER A 25 13.60 -1.29 -6.50
CA SER A 25 14.92 -0.74 -6.20
C SER A 25 15.04 0.73 -6.61
N GLY A 26 15.49 1.58 -5.68
CA GLY A 26 15.68 3.01 -5.90
C GLY A 26 14.39 3.85 -5.93
N THR A 27 13.22 3.23 -5.80
CA THR A 27 11.95 3.96 -5.67
C THR A 27 11.79 4.60 -4.29
N ILE A 28 10.82 5.51 -4.14
CA ILE A 28 10.47 6.08 -2.83
C ILE A 28 10.02 5.02 -1.81
N PHE A 29 9.44 3.90 -2.28
CA PHE A 29 9.04 2.79 -1.40
C PHE A 29 10.25 2.04 -0.86
N ASP A 30 11.28 1.82 -1.69
CA ASP A 30 12.56 1.23 -1.27
C ASP A 30 13.33 2.11 -0.30
N LYS A 31 13.42 3.41 -0.58
CA LYS A 31 14.04 4.37 0.34
C LYS A 31 13.37 4.36 1.72
N ALA A 32 12.05 4.45 1.77
CA ALA A 32 11.30 4.48 3.02
C ALA A 32 11.36 3.14 3.76
N ALA A 33 11.28 2.02 3.04
CA ALA A 33 11.39 0.71 3.64
C ALA A 33 12.75 0.50 4.31
N LYS A 34 13.85 0.91 3.66
CA LYS A 34 15.20 0.88 4.25
C LYS A 34 15.30 1.74 5.51
N ALA A 35 14.71 2.93 5.51
CA ALA A 35 14.75 3.84 6.66
C ALA A 35 14.09 3.25 7.91
N TYR A 36 13.05 2.42 7.75
CA TYR A 36 12.27 1.88 8.86
C TYR A 36 12.34 0.35 9.00
N ASN A 37 13.35 -0.27 8.37
CA ASN A 37 13.62 -1.71 8.40
C ASN A 37 12.39 -2.56 7.99
N LEU A 38 11.76 -2.19 6.88
CA LEU A 38 10.62 -2.87 6.28
C LEU A 38 11.01 -3.50 4.93
N ASP A 39 10.15 -4.39 4.44
CA ASP A 39 10.21 -4.85 3.05
C ASP A 39 9.58 -3.79 2.12
N PRO A 40 10.26 -3.33 1.05
CA PRO A 40 9.71 -2.36 0.10
C PRO A 40 8.40 -2.81 -0.54
N LEU A 41 8.25 -4.10 -0.81
CA LEU A 41 7.04 -4.66 -1.39
C LEU A 41 5.88 -4.60 -0.40
N LEU A 42 6.15 -4.70 0.92
CA LEU A 42 5.13 -4.52 1.95
C LEU A 42 4.66 -3.07 2.03
N VAL A 43 5.58 -2.10 2.00
CA VAL A 43 5.22 -0.67 1.97
C VAL A 43 4.38 -0.35 0.72
N TYR A 44 4.79 -0.86 -0.44
CA TYR A 44 4.01 -0.71 -1.68
C TYR A 44 2.64 -1.39 -1.62
N SER A 45 2.54 -2.55 -0.98
CA SER A 45 1.28 -3.27 -0.77
C SER A 45 0.29 -2.49 0.09
N VAL A 46 0.78 -1.80 1.13
CA VAL A 46 -0.03 -0.86 1.92
C VAL A 46 -0.50 0.31 1.04
N ALA A 47 0.38 0.93 0.27
CA ALA A 47 0.00 2.04 -0.62
C ALA A 47 -1.07 1.62 -1.65
N LEU A 48 -1.01 0.40 -2.18
CA LEU A 48 -2.05 -0.17 -3.05
C LEU A 48 -3.36 -0.39 -2.28
N ALA A 49 -3.28 -0.94 -1.08
CA ALA A 49 -4.44 -1.18 -0.24
C ALA A 49 -5.17 0.12 0.13
N GLU A 50 -4.45 1.25 0.17
CA GLU A 50 -4.94 2.56 0.57
C GLU A 50 -5.44 3.43 -0.59
N SER A 51 -4.69 3.50 -1.69
CA SER A 51 -4.92 4.52 -2.73
C SER A 51 -4.85 3.99 -4.16
N ALA A 52 -4.95 2.68 -4.38
CA ALA A 52 -4.97 2.12 -5.73
C ALA A 52 -6.04 2.77 -6.61
N SER A 53 -5.63 3.22 -7.79
CA SER A 53 -6.52 3.79 -8.81
C SER A 53 -6.08 3.37 -10.20
N GLY A 54 -7.05 3.21 -11.10
CA GLY A 54 -6.79 2.88 -12.49
C GLY A 54 -6.17 4.06 -13.24
N ARG A 55 -5.11 3.79 -14.02
CA ARG A 55 -4.42 4.84 -14.81
C ARG A 55 -5.04 5.07 -16.20
N GLY A 56 -6.12 4.36 -16.52
CA GLY A 56 -6.80 4.45 -17.82
C GLY A 56 -6.16 3.65 -18.96
N ASN A 57 -4.99 3.03 -18.71
CA ASN A 57 -4.27 2.18 -19.67
C ASN A 57 -4.28 0.69 -19.27
N GLY A 58 -5.23 0.28 -18.41
CA GLY A 58 -5.28 -1.06 -17.82
C GLY A 58 -4.34 -1.29 -16.63
N SER A 59 -3.42 -0.36 -16.33
CA SER A 59 -2.60 -0.43 -15.12
C SER A 59 -3.30 0.15 -13.89
N ILE A 60 -3.01 -0.43 -12.73
CA ILE A 60 -3.43 0.03 -11.41
C ILE A 60 -2.16 0.31 -10.60
N SER A 61 -2.11 1.46 -9.94
CA SER A 61 -1.05 1.78 -8.99
C SER A 61 -1.56 2.73 -7.90
N PRO A 62 -0.84 2.88 -6.77
CA PRO A 62 -1.17 3.86 -5.74
C PRO A 62 -1.29 5.26 -6.36
N TRP A 63 -2.16 6.12 -5.84
CA TRP A 63 -2.39 7.47 -6.37
C TRP A 63 -1.88 8.55 -5.39
N PRO A 64 -0.90 9.39 -5.79
CA PRO A 64 -0.13 10.23 -4.85
C PRO A 64 -0.95 11.34 -4.20
N TRP A 65 -2.01 11.78 -4.87
CA TRP A 65 -2.81 12.93 -4.44
C TRP A 65 -4.26 12.52 -4.18
N THR A 66 -4.42 11.41 -3.46
CA THR A 66 -5.70 10.97 -2.92
C THR A 66 -5.96 11.68 -1.60
N LEU A 67 -7.10 12.32 -1.46
CA LEU A 67 -7.59 12.87 -0.20
C LEU A 67 -8.86 12.13 0.19
N ARG A 68 -8.97 11.71 1.45
CA ARG A 68 -10.17 11.07 1.95
C ARG A 68 -10.67 11.78 3.19
N VAL A 69 -11.96 12.08 3.19
CA VAL A 69 -12.74 12.55 4.34
C VAL A 69 -13.83 11.52 4.64
N PRO A 70 -14.55 11.61 5.78
CA PRO A 70 -15.62 10.66 6.09
C PRO A 70 -16.61 10.50 4.92
N GLY A 71 -16.64 9.29 4.35
CA GLY A 71 -17.57 8.91 3.28
C GLY A 71 -17.20 9.40 1.87
N LEU A 72 -16.12 10.14 1.65
CA LEU A 72 -15.79 10.71 0.33
C LEU A 72 -14.29 10.65 0.01
N PRO A 73 -13.88 9.89 -1.02
CA PRO A 73 -12.57 10.02 -1.63
C PRO A 73 -12.56 11.14 -2.68
N PHE A 74 -11.42 11.81 -2.82
CA PHE A 74 -11.13 12.77 -3.88
C PHE A 74 -9.75 12.46 -4.49
N TYR A 75 -9.70 12.31 -5.82
CA TYR A 75 -8.46 12.00 -6.54
C TYR A 75 -8.03 13.23 -7.35
N ALA A 76 -7.04 13.95 -6.86
CA ALA A 76 -6.50 15.11 -7.57
C ALA A 76 -5.59 14.68 -8.73
N LYS A 77 -5.60 15.46 -9.82
CA LYS A 77 -4.77 15.26 -11.01
C LYS A 77 -3.40 15.95 -10.92
N SER A 78 -3.25 16.87 -9.98
CA SER A 78 -2.00 17.58 -9.69
C SER A 78 -1.88 17.87 -8.20
N GLU A 79 -0.66 18.12 -7.75
CA GLU A 79 -0.38 18.55 -6.38
C GLU A 79 -1.10 19.86 -6.03
N ASP A 80 -1.14 20.84 -6.94
CA ASP A 80 -1.83 22.12 -6.73
C ASP A 80 -3.34 21.93 -6.53
N GLN A 81 -3.96 21.05 -7.32
CA GLN A 81 -5.36 20.70 -7.12
C GLN A 81 -5.57 20.03 -5.75
N ALA A 82 -4.64 19.18 -5.35
CA ALA A 82 -4.68 18.52 -4.05
C ALA A 82 -4.52 19.52 -2.90
N LYS A 83 -3.62 20.50 -3.02
CA LYS A 83 -3.43 21.58 -2.03
C LYS A 83 -4.69 22.42 -1.88
N ALA A 84 -5.28 22.84 -3.00
CA ALA A 84 -6.54 23.60 -2.98
C ALA A 84 -7.67 22.81 -2.32
N LYS A 85 -7.82 21.52 -2.67
CA LYS A 85 -8.86 20.67 -2.08
C LYS A 85 -8.59 20.35 -0.61
N LEU A 86 -7.33 20.16 -0.22
CA LEU A 86 -6.94 19.93 1.17
C LEU A 86 -7.33 21.13 2.03
N ALA A 87 -7.06 22.36 1.57
CA ALA A 87 -7.46 23.58 2.28
C ALA A 87 -8.99 23.66 2.47
N GLU A 88 -9.78 23.32 1.44
CA GLU A 88 -11.24 23.24 1.53
C GLU A 88 -11.68 22.18 2.56
N PHE A 89 -11.11 20.98 2.49
CA PHE A 89 -11.43 19.90 3.43
C PHE A 89 -11.02 20.22 4.86
N GLN A 90 -9.94 20.95 5.08
CA GLN A 90 -9.54 21.38 6.42
C GLN A 90 -10.55 22.34 7.05
N GLN A 91 -11.18 23.21 6.26
CA GLN A 91 -12.24 24.08 6.77
C GLN A 91 -13.49 23.30 7.16
N GLN A 92 -13.83 22.24 6.43
CA GLN A 92 -15.07 21.49 6.63
C GLN A 92 -14.93 20.32 7.62
N TYR A 93 -13.80 19.62 7.61
CA TYR A 93 -13.58 18.36 8.35
C TYR A 93 -12.43 18.46 9.36
N GLY A 94 -11.76 19.61 9.46
CA GLY A 94 -10.63 19.81 10.35
C GLY A 94 -9.49 18.85 10.04
N ARG A 95 -9.13 17.99 11.00
CA ARG A 95 -8.04 17.01 10.87
C ARG A 95 -8.52 15.61 10.45
N ALA A 96 -9.82 15.40 10.26
CA ALA A 96 -10.37 14.11 9.83
C ALA A 96 -10.18 13.89 8.32
N ILE A 97 -8.92 13.88 7.90
CA ILE A 97 -8.50 13.79 6.50
C ILE A 97 -7.31 12.83 6.42
N ASP A 98 -7.36 11.91 5.47
CA ASP A 98 -6.26 11.02 5.14
C ASP A 98 -5.66 11.43 3.79
N VAL A 99 -4.33 11.45 3.70
CA VAL A 99 -3.60 12.10 2.61
C VAL A 99 -2.66 11.14 1.89
N GLY A 100 -2.70 11.21 0.56
CA GLY A 100 -1.68 10.71 -0.35
C GLY A 100 -1.63 9.19 -0.52
N PHE A 101 -0.48 8.71 -0.99
CA PHE A 101 -0.24 7.30 -1.33
C PHE A 101 -0.62 6.33 -0.23
N MET A 102 -0.20 6.62 1.00
CA MET A 102 -0.39 5.74 2.14
C MET A 102 -1.57 6.16 3.02
N GLN A 103 -2.39 7.14 2.57
CA GLN A 103 -3.54 7.65 3.31
C GLN A 103 -3.18 8.00 4.76
N VAL A 104 -2.09 8.76 4.94
CA VAL A 104 -1.62 9.18 6.26
C VAL A 104 -2.65 10.10 6.90
N SER A 105 -3.18 9.71 8.06
CA SER A 105 -4.19 10.48 8.77
C SER A 105 -3.62 11.74 9.41
N ILE A 106 -4.14 12.92 9.05
CA ILE A 106 -3.73 14.20 9.66
C ILE A 106 -4.05 14.20 11.15
N ARG A 107 -5.20 13.63 11.55
CA ARG A 107 -5.63 13.56 12.95
C ARG A 107 -4.57 12.93 13.84
N TRP A 108 -4.04 11.79 13.43
CA TRP A 108 -3.15 10.98 14.24
C TRP A 108 -1.68 11.27 13.98
N ASN A 109 -1.30 11.42 12.71
CA ASN A 109 0.11 11.47 12.29
C ASN A 109 0.55 12.86 11.79
N GLY A 110 -0.34 13.84 11.75
CA GLY A 110 0.00 15.19 11.28
C GLY A 110 1.00 15.95 12.18
N HIS A 111 1.42 15.40 13.31
CA HIS A 111 2.48 15.95 14.16
C HIS A 111 3.90 15.61 13.64
N ARG A 112 4.01 14.67 12.68
CA ARG A 112 5.28 14.24 12.06
C ARG A 112 5.76 15.15 10.94
N VAL A 113 4.96 16.15 10.57
CA VAL A 113 5.21 17.10 9.48
C VAL A 113 5.01 18.53 9.97
N SER A 114 5.64 19.50 9.29
CA SER A 114 5.49 20.91 9.66
C SER A 114 4.13 21.46 9.27
N SER A 115 3.59 20.99 8.14
CA SER A 115 2.25 21.31 7.68
C SER A 115 1.55 20.06 7.14
N PRO A 116 0.21 19.94 7.24
CA PRO A 116 -0.49 18.81 6.63
C PRO A 116 -0.38 18.76 5.10
N ALA A 117 -0.06 19.89 4.44
CA ALA A 117 0.19 19.93 3.00
C ALA A 117 1.51 19.24 2.62
N ASP A 118 2.46 19.09 3.55
CA ASP A 118 3.71 18.36 3.31
C ASP A 118 3.43 16.88 2.99
N LEU A 119 2.31 16.32 3.47
CA LEU A 119 1.88 14.96 3.14
C LEU A 119 1.41 14.79 1.69
N LEU A 120 1.28 15.88 0.91
CA LEU A 120 1.02 15.82 -0.54
C LEU A 120 2.29 15.60 -1.37
N ASP A 121 3.47 15.84 -0.77
CA ASP A 121 4.73 15.43 -1.36
C ASP A 121 4.84 13.89 -1.30
N PRO A 122 5.01 13.21 -2.45
CA PRO A 122 5.03 11.76 -2.50
C PRO A 122 6.10 11.09 -1.62
N GLU A 123 7.30 11.66 -1.55
CA GLU A 123 8.40 11.08 -0.77
C GLU A 123 8.13 11.24 0.73
N THR A 124 7.72 12.44 1.16
CA THR A 124 7.30 12.71 2.54
C THR A 124 6.15 11.81 2.98
N ASN A 125 5.14 11.63 2.13
CA ASN A 125 3.99 10.77 2.43
C ASN A 125 4.39 9.33 2.71
N VAL A 126 5.22 8.75 1.83
CA VAL A 126 5.66 7.36 1.95
C VAL A 126 6.63 7.17 3.12
N MET A 127 7.49 8.15 3.40
CA MET A 127 8.35 8.13 4.58
C MET A 127 7.54 8.12 5.88
N VAL A 128 6.56 9.02 6.02
CA VAL A 128 5.71 9.06 7.21
C VAL A 128 4.86 7.79 7.33
N GLY A 129 4.28 7.32 6.22
CA GLY A 129 3.49 6.08 6.23
C GLY A 129 4.32 4.85 6.60
N ALA A 130 5.56 4.74 6.13
CA ALA A 130 6.46 3.65 6.48
C ALA A 130 6.87 3.69 7.97
N GLU A 131 7.08 4.88 8.54
CA GLU A 131 7.33 5.05 9.98
C GLU A 131 6.17 4.49 10.81
N VAL A 132 4.94 4.94 10.51
CA VAL A 132 3.71 4.50 11.19
C VAL A 132 3.50 2.99 11.02
N LEU A 133 3.77 2.44 9.83
CA LEU A 133 3.67 1.00 9.57
C LEU A 133 4.68 0.22 10.41
N SER A 134 5.92 0.71 10.53
CA SER A 134 6.95 0.06 11.34
C SER A 134 6.57 0.06 12.82
N GLU A 135 6.09 1.18 13.36
CA GLU A 135 5.57 1.25 14.74
C GLU A 135 4.40 0.29 14.98
N ALA A 136 3.47 0.22 14.03
CA ALA A 136 2.32 -0.69 14.11
C ALA A 136 2.76 -2.16 14.12
N ILE A 137 3.71 -2.55 13.26
CA ILE A 137 4.26 -3.91 13.25
C ILE A 137 4.99 -4.22 14.55
N GLN A 138 5.82 -3.30 15.05
CA GLN A 138 6.56 -3.47 16.30
C GLN A 138 5.64 -3.61 17.53
N SER A 139 4.41 -3.09 17.47
CA SER A 139 3.41 -3.29 18.53
C SER A 139 2.89 -4.73 18.65
N SER A 140 3.16 -5.58 17.65
CA SER A 140 2.69 -6.98 17.55
C SER A 140 3.82 -7.89 17.01
N PRO A 141 4.94 -8.06 17.72
CA PRO A 141 6.17 -8.65 17.17
C PRO A 141 6.04 -10.10 16.70
N ASN A 142 5.05 -10.84 17.20
CA ASN A 142 4.79 -12.24 16.83
C ASN A 142 3.48 -12.42 16.02
N ASP A 143 2.86 -11.33 15.59
CA ASP A 143 1.59 -11.34 14.86
C ASP A 143 1.63 -10.26 13.77
N LEU A 144 2.28 -10.59 12.65
CA LEU A 144 2.46 -9.66 11.53
C LEU A 144 1.11 -9.19 10.96
N GLU A 145 0.10 -10.06 10.91
CA GLU A 145 -1.22 -9.69 10.42
C GLU A 145 -1.84 -8.60 11.31
N LEU A 146 -1.82 -8.78 12.62
CA LEU A 146 -2.28 -7.75 13.55
C LEU A 146 -1.42 -6.48 13.47
N GLY A 147 -0.09 -6.63 13.39
CA GLY A 147 0.84 -5.52 13.30
C GLY A 147 0.61 -4.64 12.08
N VAL A 148 0.50 -5.24 10.90
CA VAL A 148 0.11 -4.54 9.66
C VAL A 148 -1.31 -3.98 9.78
N GLY A 149 -2.22 -4.73 10.40
CA GLY A 149 -3.60 -4.34 10.65
C GLY A 149 -3.76 -3.04 11.45
N ARG A 150 -2.92 -2.87 12.48
CA ARG A 150 -2.92 -1.71 13.37
C ARG A 150 -2.52 -0.41 12.67
N TYR A 151 -1.89 -0.47 11.49
CA TYR A 151 -1.70 0.69 10.63
C TYR A 151 -3.03 1.38 10.33
N HIS A 152 -4.10 0.60 10.10
CA HIS A 152 -5.42 1.10 9.73
C HIS A 152 -6.38 1.26 10.92
N ALA A 153 -6.33 0.33 11.88
CA ALA A 153 -7.28 0.29 13.00
C ALA A 153 -6.59 -0.16 14.30
N TRP A 154 -5.94 0.76 15.00
CA TRP A 154 -5.12 0.42 16.16
C TRP A 154 -5.86 -0.32 17.29
N GLU A 155 -7.03 0.20 17.69
CA GLU A 155 -7.78 -0.29 18.87
C GLU A 155 -8.81 -1.37 18.54
N ASP A 156 -9.24 -1.47 17.26
CA ASP A 156 -10.24 -2.44 16.82
C ASP A 156 -9.54 -3.63 16.15
N GLU A 157 -9.30 -4.68 16.93
CA GLU A 157 -8.56 -5.86 16.48
C GLU A 157 -9.21 -6.58 15.29
N ILE A 158 -10.55 -6.66 15.25
CA ILE A 158 -11.24 -7.34 14.15
C ILE A 158 -11.00 -6.57 12.85
N ARG A 159 -11.13 -5.23 12.89
CA ARG A 159 -10.85 -4.38 11.73
C ARG A 159 -9.36 -4.41 11.35
N ALA A 160 -8.47 -4.40 12.32
CA ALA A 160 -7.03 -4.53 12.10
C ALA A 160 -6.73 -5.82 11.33
N ARG A 161 -7.18 -6.97 11.83
CA ARG A 161 -6.92 -8.27 11.19
C ARG A 161 -7.46 -8.32 9.78
N ASN A 162 -8.70 -7.88 9.55
CA ASN A 162 -9.28 -7.82 8.21
C ASN A 162 -8.43 -6.98 7.23
N TYR A 163 -7.91 -5.84 7.70
CA TYR A 163 -7.01 -5.01 6.92
C TYR A 163 -5.66 -5.69 6.69
N GLY A 164 -5.05 -6.24 7.74
CA GLY A 164 -3.78 -6.94 7.69
C GLY A 164 -3.80 -8.13 6.73
N SER A 165 -4.83 -8.98 6.81
CA SER A 165 -5.01 -10.12 5.89
C SER A 165 -5.09 -9.66 4.44
N ARG A 166 -5.80 -8.55 4.17
CA ARG A 166 -5.91 -7.97 2.83
C ARG A 166 -4.57 -7.46 2.30
N VAL A 167 -3.81 -6.71 3.11
CA VAL A 167 -2.47 -6.23 2.73
C VAL A 167 -1.52 -7.39 2.48
N LEU A 168 -1.51 -8.40 3.36
CA LEU A 168 -0.65 -9.57 3.19
C LEU A 168 -1.04 -10.42 1.97
N ALA A 169 -2.32 -10.43 1.58
CA ALA A 169 -2.75 -11.04 0.33
C ALA A 169 -2.22 -10.29 -0.90
N ILE A 170 -2.27 -8.96 -0.89
CA ILE A 170 -1.64 -8.13 -1.94
C ILE A 170 -0.14 -8.42 -2.00
N TYR A 171 0.55 -8.36 -0.87
CA TYR A 171 1.99 -8.62 -0.78
C TYR A 171 2.40 -9.97 -1.38
N ARG A 172 1.71 -11.06 -1.01
CA ARG A 172 1.96 -12.39 -1.58
C ARG A 172 1.74 -12.42 -3.09
N ASN A 173 0.62 -11.85 -3.56
CA ASN A 173 0.32 -11.82 -4.98
C ASN A 173 1.42 -11.09 -5.77
N LEU A 174 1.91 -9.94 -5.29
CA LEU A 174 2.94 -9.17 -5.98
C LEU A 174 4.32 -9.83 -5.95
N ARG A 175 4.60 -10.61 -4.90
CA ARG A 175 5.85 -11.37 -4.77
C ARG A 175 5.89 -12.57 -5.71
N ASP A 176 4.72 -13.15 -5.95
CA ASP A 176 4.55 -14.36 -6.77
C ASP A 176 4.15 -14.01 -8.24
N LEU A 177 4.16 -12.72 -8.62
CA LEU A 177 3.99 -12.19 -9.99
C LEU A 177 5.21 -12.41 -10.85
#